data_AF-A0A382MYV1-F1
#
_entry.id   AF-A0A382MYV1-F1
#
_cell.length_a   1.000
_cell.length_b   1.000
_cell.length_c   1.000
_cell.angle_alpha   90.00
_cell.angle_beta   90.00
_cell.angle_gamma   90.00
#
_symmetry.space_group_name_H-M   'P 1'
#
loop_
_entity.id
_entity.type
_entity.pdbx_description
1 polymer ?
#
loop_
_entity_poly.entity_id
_entity_poly.type
_entity_poly.pdbx_seq_one_letter_code
_entity_poly.pdbx_strand_id
1 'polypeptide(L)'
;MNSLDKKYIVGTIIVGLILLSLEITAYSVDDNYSSFVFYEERKIITELEFSSSKINENDSKIMHIKIFDETSNEKTRNTTFFMTITHDDVDILRKYFFVNNEELTINISSDPVGKVKVFGTQQYEFDAYVMSDSSPVEIVGPFLIPEEEYTIKIKLKT
;
A
#
# COMPACT_ATOMS: atom_id res chain seq x y z
N MET A 1 -54.94 15.56 -29.60
CA MET A 1 -54.15 16.77 -29.29
C MET A 1 -54.14 16.91 -27.77
N ASN A 2 -52.94 16.81 -27.16
CA ASN A 2 -52.59 16.88 -25.73
C ASN A 2 -53.22 15.76 -24.84
N SER A 3 -52.47 14.97 -24.07
CA SER A 3 -51.58 15.38 -22.98
C SER A 3 -50.36 14.45 -22.84
N LEU A 4 -49.28 15.04 -22.34
CA LEU A 4 -47.92 14.54 -22.26
C LEU A 4 -47.65 13.99 -20.85
N ASP A 5 -47.92 12.72 -20.59
CA ASP A 5 -47.52 12.08 -19.32
C ASP A 5 -46.10 11.51 -19.43
N LYS A 6 -45.10 12.40 -19.45
CA LYS A 6 -43.72 12.00 -19.17
C LYS A 6 -43.61 11.73 -17.67
N LYS A 7 -43.66 10.46 -17.27
CA LYS A 7 -43.23 10.02 -15.94
C LYS A 7 -41.74 10.36 -15.77
N TYR A 8 -41.44 11.35 -14.94
CA TYR A 8 -40.09 11.53 -14.42
C TYR A 8 -39.83 10.39 -13.44
N ILE A 9 -38.88 9.52 -13.76
CA ILE A 9 -38.27 8.68 -12.73
C ILE A 9 -37.41 9.66 -11.91
N VAL A 10 -37.89 10.02 -10.72
CA VAL A 10 -37.02 10.58 -9.69
C VAL A 10 -36.14 9.43 -9.24
N GLY A 11 -35.04 9.23 -9.95
CA GLY A 11 -33.98 8.34 -9.51
C GLY A 11 -33.35 9.00 -8.31
N THR A 12 -33.59 8.46 -7.12
CA THR A 12 -32.75 8.75 -5.96
C THR A 12 -31.32 8.39 -6.35
N ILE A 13 -30.48 9.39 -6.61
CA ILE A 13 -29.04 9.18 -6.62
C ILE A 13 -28.67 8.96 -5.16
N ILE A 14 -28.64 7.68 -4.76
CA ILE A 14 -27.88 7.32 -3.58
C ILE A 14 -26.43 7.51 -4.02
N VAL A 15 -25.86 8.69 -3.74
CA VAL A 15 -24.40 8.85 -3.70
C VAL A 15 -23.98 8.03 -2.47
N GLY A 16 -23.95 6.72 -2.64
CA GLY A 16 -23.32 5.83 -1.69
C GLY A 16 -21.87 6.28 -1.65
N LEU A 17 -21.38 6.64 -0.47
CA LEU A 17 -19.97 6.84 -0.22
C LEU A 17 -19.29 5.49 -0.50
N ILE A 18 -18.93 5.22 -1.76
CA ILE A 18 -18.16 4.05 -2.11
C ILE A 18 -16.81 4.31 -1.45
N LEU A 19 -16.49 3.51 -0.43
CA LEU A 19 -15.15 3.44 0.14
C LEU A 19 -14.22 2.95 -0.97
N LEU A 20 -13.67 3.90 -1.73
CA LEU A 20 -12.67 3.66 -2.75
C LEU A 20 -11.41 3.17 -2.06
N SER A 21 -11.18 1.85 -2.10
CA SER A 21 -9.93 1.27 -1.62
C SER A 21 -8.97 1.12 -2.79
N LEU A 22 -7.87 1.87 -2.75
CA LEU A 22 -6.71 1.56 -3.57
C LEU A 22 -5.99 0.36 -2.94
N GLU A 23 -5.93 -0.74 -3.68
CA GLU A 23 -5.19 -1.95 -3.33
C GLU A 23 -4.14 -2.22 -4.41
N ILE A 24 -2.89 -2.39 -3.98
CA ILE A 24 -1.84 -3.05 -4.78
C ILE A 24 -1.66 -4.43 -4.19
N THR A 25 -1.63 -5.44 -5.06
CA THR A 25 -1.27 -6.82 -4.71
C THR A 25 0.00 -7.20 -5.46
N ALA A 26 1.08 -7.46 -4.75
CA ALA A 26 2.31 -8.02 -5.30
C ALA A 26 2.46 -9.49 -4.93
N TYR A 27 2.97 -10.30 -5.88
CA TYR A 27 3.18 -11.75 -5.74
C TYR A 27 4.65 -12.15 -5.80
N SER A 28 5.48 -11.29 -6.39
CA SER A 28 6.93 -11.43 -6.51
C SER A 28 7.61 -10.17 -5.97
N VAL A 29 8.81 -10.31 -5.43
CA VAL A 29 9.65 -9.19 -4.95
C VAL A 29 10.64 -8.70 -6.01
N ASP A 30 10.38 -9.04 -7.28
CA ASP A 30 11.26 -8.81 -8.40
C ASP A 30 10.62 -7.95 -9.51
N ASP A 31 9.32 -7.66 -9.37
CA ASP A 31 8.53 -6.86 -10.29
C ASP A 31 8.18 -5.49 -9.70
N ASN A 32 7.86 -4.54 -10.58
CA ASN A 32 7.27 -3.26 -10.22
C ASN A 32 5.76 -3.36 -10.34
N TYR A 33 5.04 -2.90 -9.32
CA TYR A 33 3.60 -2.94 -9.26
C TYR A 33 3.05 -1.53 -9.19
N SER A 34 1.97 -1.26 -9.94
CA SER A 34 1.25 0.00 -9.86
C SER A 34 -0.25 -0.23 -9.83
N SER A 35 -0.96 0.63 -9.13
CA SER A 35 -2.41 0.66 -9.08
C SER A 35 -2.87 2.10 -8.95
N PHE A 36 -4.12 2.37 -9.32
CA PHE A 36 -4.68 3.71 -9.21
C PHE A 36 -6.14 3.69 -8.74
N VAL A 37 -6.55 4.80 -8.15
CA VAL A 37 -7.93 5.05 -7.74
C VAL A 37 -8.33 6.48 -8.09
N PHE A 38 -9.59 6.67 -8.46
CA PHE A 38 -10.17 8.00 -8.61
C PHE A 38 -10.88 8.43 -7.33
N TYR A 39 -10.46 9.54 -6.73
CA TYR A 39 -11.07 10.09 -5.52
C TYR A 39 -11.26 11.59 -5.68
N GLU A 40 -12.50 12.07 -5.59
CA GLU A 40 -12.83 13.50 -5.75
C GLU A 40 -12.20 14.12 -7.02
N GLU A 41 -12.37 13.46 -8.17
CA GLU A 41 -11.78 13.87 -9.47
C GLU A 41 -10.24 13.80 -9.56
N ARG A 42 -9.57 13.35 -8.49
CA ARG A 42 -8.11 13.11 -8.47
C ARG A 42 -7.80 11.68 -8.84
N LYS A 43 -6.75 11.45 -9.63
CA LYS A 43 -6.21 10.12 -9.89
C LYS A 43 -5.01 9.88 -8.98
N ILE A 44 -5.23 9.12 -7.92
CA ILE A 44 -4.18 8.73 -6.99
C ILE A 44 -3.53 7.45 -7.51
N ILE A 45 -2.24 7.50 -7.74
CA ILE A 45 -1.41 6.36 -8.17
C ILE A 45 -0.60 5.90 -6.97
N THR A 46 -0.52 4.58 -6.79
CA THR A 46 0.46 3.97 -5.89
C THR A 46 1.37 3.07 -6.71
N GLU A 47 2.66 3.13 -6.41
CA GLU A 47 3.69 2.28 -7.00
C GLU A 47 4.44 1.57 -5.88
N LEU A 48 4.79 0.31 -6.14
CA LEU A 48 5.57 -0.56 -5.28
C LEU A 48 6.71 -1.13 -6.10
N GLU A 49 7.94 -0.89 -5.65
CA GLU A 49 9.17 -1.34 -6.31
C GLU A 49 10.14 -1.96 -5.30
N PHE A 50 10.98 -2.89 -5.75
CA PHE A 50 12.03 -3.49 -4.93
C PHE A 50 13.41 -3.15 -5.51
N SER A 51 14.41 -2.91 -4.66
CA SER A 51 15.75 -2.45 -5.09
C SER A 51 16.58 -3.46 -5.90
N SER A 52 16.17 -4.73 -5.96
CA SER A 52 16.84 -5.79 -6.72
C SER A 52 15.84 -6.88 -7.09
N SER A 53 15.96 -7.43 -8.30
CA SER A 53 15.11 -8.52 -8.82
C SER A 53 15.67 -9.93 -8.56
N LYS A 54 16.71 -10.08 -7.73
CA LYS A 54 17.23 -11.38 -7.33
C LYS A 54 17.06 -11.57 -5.83
N ILE A 55 16.52 -12.72 -5.44
CA ILE A 55 16.41 -13.16 -4.05
C ILE A 55 17.55 -14.14 -3.78
N ASN A 56 18.38 -13.86 -2.77
CA ASN A 56 19.31 -14.84 -2.22
C ASN A 56 18.89 -15.22 -0.80
N GLU A 57 19.38 -16.34 -0.28
CA GLU A 57 19.18 -16.68 1.13
C GLU A 57 19.84 -15.63 2.03
N ASN A 58 19.13 -15.19 3.07
CA ASN A 58 19.54 -14.12 4.01
C ASN A 58 19.75 -12.75 3.35
N ASP A 59 19.12 -12.50 2.20
CA ASP A 59 19.19 -11.21 1.53
C ASP A 59 18.37 -10.13 2.27
N SER A 60 18.74 -8.88 2.05
CA SER A 60 17.98 -7.70 2.47
C SER A 60 17.58 -6.92 1.23
N LYS A 61 16.30 -6.61 1.09
CA LYS A 61 15.78 -5.81 -0.01
C LYS A 61 15.19 -4.51 0.49
N ILE A 62 15.31 -3.46 -0.31
CA ILE A 62 14.63 -2.20 -0.05
C ILE A 62 13.33 -2.22 -0.85
N MET A 63 12.22 -2.07 -0.13
CA MET A 63 10.89 -1.85 -0.70
C MET A 63 10.61 -0.34 -0.75
N HIS A 64 10.25 0.13 -1.93
CA HIS A 64 9.89 1.51 -2.22
C HIS A 64 8.38 1.60 -2.47
N ILE A 65 7.68 2.44 -1.73
CA ILE A 65 6.25 2.71 -1.93
C ILE A 65 6.07 4.20 -2.22
N LYS A 66 5.55 4.52 -3.40
CA LYS A 66 5.29 5.89 -3.84
C LYS A 66 3.80 6.08 -3.99
N ILE A 67 3.29 7.22 -3.53
CA ILE A 67 1.89 7.60 -3.68
C ILE A 67 1.86 9.04 -4.21
N PHE A 68 1.19 9.27 -5.34
CA PHE A 68 1.11 10.60 -5.95
C PHE A 68 -0.22 10.84 -6.66
N ASP A 69 -0.60 12.11 -6.75
CA ASP A 69 -1.79 12.57 -7.43
C ASP A 69 -1.42 13.03 -8.84
N GLU A 70 -1.81 12.25 -9.84
CA GLU A 70 -1.53 12.55 -11.25
C GLU A 70 -2.26 13.82 -11.72
N THR A 71 -3.41 14.14 -11.14
CA THR A 71 -4.25 15.27 -11.56
C THR A 71 -3.60 16.61 -11.20
N SER A 72 -3.01 16.71 -10.01
CA SER A 72 -2.26 17.90 -9.58
C SER A 72 -0.79 17.86 -9.98
N ASN A 73 -0.29 16.70 -10.43
CA ASN A 73 1.14 16.42 -10.61
C ASN A 73 1.96 16.68 -9.33
N GLU A 74 1.29 16.61 -8.17
CA GLU A 74 1.89 16.74 -6.86
C GLU A 74 1.92 15.37 -6.17
N LYS A 75 3.00 15.10 -5.42
CA LYS A 75 3.08 13.88 -4.64
C LYS A 75 2.22 14.03 -3.39
N THR A 76 1.42 13.00 -3.07
CA THR A 76 0.55 13.04 -1.90
C THR A 76 1.41 12.94 -0.66
N ARG A 77 1.40 13.99 0.16
CA ARG A 77 2.11 14.02 1.45
C ARG A 77 1.16 13.63 2.56
N ASN A 78 1.73 13.11 3.65
CA ASN A 78 1.02 12.77 4.89
C ASN A 78 -0.04 11.68 4.70
N THR A 79 0.31 10.61 4.00
CA THR A 79 -0.61 9.50 3.74
C THR A 79 -0.35 8.34 4.68
N THR A 80 -1.40 7.85 5.34
CA THR A 80 -1.36 6.58 6.09
C THR A 80 -1.84 5.45 5.20
N PHE A 81 -1.18 4.31 5.27
CA PHE A 81 -1.66 3.09 4.62
C PHE A 81 -1.55 1.88 5.54
N PHE A 82 -2.42 0.91 5.31
CA PHE A 82 -2.41 -0.38 5.97
C PHE A 82 -1.78 -1.41 5.03
N MET A 83 -0.70 -2.04 5.46
CA MET A 83 -0.04 -3.10 4.71
C MET A 83 -0.30 -4.45 5.37
N THR A 84 -0.63 -5.43 4.53
CA THR A 84 -0.65 -6.84 4.90
C THR A 84 0.37 -7.60 4.06
N ILE A 85 1.10 -8.52 4.68
CA ILE A 85 1.88 -9.54 3.99
C ILE A 85 1.31 -10.89 4.39
N THR A 86 0.98 -11.70 3.40
CA THR A 86 0.36 -13.01 3.56
C THR A 86 1.24 -14.06 2.89
N HIS A 87 1.39 -15.21 3.55
CA HIS A 87 2.10 -16.38 3.05
C HIS A 87 1.27 -17.61 3.42
N ASP A 88 1.03 -18.52 2.47
CA ASP A 88 0.13 -19.68 2.65
C ASP A 88 -1.24 -19.33 3.26
N ASP A 89 -1.86 -18.26 2.76
CA ASP A 89 -3.12 -17.69 3.26
C ASP A 89 -3.11 -17.23 4.74
N VAL A 90 -1.93 -17.16 5.36
CA VAL A 90 -1.73 -16.65 6.73
C VAL A 90 -1.15 -15.25 6.69
N ASP A 91 -1.85 -14.29 7.30
CA ASP A 91 -1.33 -12.93 7.49
C ASP A 91 -0.15 -12.94 8.46
N ILE A 92 1.07 -12.75 7.94
CA ILE A 92 2.31 -12.69 8.72
C ILE A 92 2.68 -11.26 9.13
N LEU A 93 2.22 -10.25 8.38
CA LEU A 93 2.34 -8.83 8.74
C LEU A 93 0.99 -8.14 8.60
N ARG A 94 0.61 -7.31 9.58
CA ARG A 94 -0.56 -6.43 9.54
C ARG A 94 -0.26 -5.13 10.26
N LYS A 95 0.25 -4.12 9.55
CA LYS A 95 0.76 -2.88 10.16
C LYS A 95 0.36 -1.64 9.38
N TYR A 96 0.28 -0.54 10.11
CA TYR A 96 0.10 0.79 9.54
C TYR A 96 1.44 1.45 9.32
N PHE A 97 1.56 2.18 8.23
CA PHE A 97 2.74 2.95 7.87
C PHE A 97 2.29 4.35 7.42
N PHE A 98 3.15 5.32 7.65
CA PHE A 98 2.89 6.72 7.32
C PHE A 98 4.00 7.27 6.43
N VAL A 99 3.58 7.94 5.36
CA VAL A 99 4.48 8.59 4.40
C VAL A 99 4.38 10.09 4.59
N ASN A 100 5.41 10.69 5.21
CA ASN A 100 5.47 12.16 5.36
C ASN A 100 5.88 12.85 4.05
N ASN A 101 6.72 12.18 3.26
CA ASN A 101 7.35 12.67 2.06
C ASN A 101 6.76 11.95 0.83
N GLU A 102 7.54 11.92 -0.23
CA GLU A 102 7.15 11.47 -1.57
C GLU A 102 7.19 9.93 -1.73
N GLU A 103 7.87 9.26 -0.82
CA GLU A 103 8.20 7.84 -0.89
C GLU A 103 8.39 7.29 0.53
N LEU A 104 7.90 6.08 0.78
CA LEU A 104 8.30 5.29 1.93
C LEU A 104 9.30 4.22 1.50
N THR A 105 10.39 4.16 2.23
CA THR A 105 11.45 3.17 2.04
C THR A 105 11.48 2.24 3.25
N ILE A 106 11.29 0.95 3.01
CA ILE A 106 11.32 -0.09 4.05
C ILE A 106 12.46 -1.05 3.73
N ASN A 107 13.34 -1.29 4.70
CA ASN A 107 14.30 -2.38 4.60
C ASN A 107 13.61 -3.69 4.99
N ILE A 108 13.69 -4.72 4.16
CA ILE A 108 13.08 -6.02 4.39
C ILE A 108 14.20 -7.05 4.45
N SER A 109 14.39 -7.65 5.62
CA SER A 109 15.46 -8.62 5.89
C SER A 109 14.87 -10.01 6.15
N SER A 110 15.47 -11.03 5.53
CA SER A 110 15.07 -12.42 5.77
C SER A 110 15.56 -12.94 7.13
N ASP A 111 14.66 -13.55 7.89
CA ASP A 111 14.92 -14.36 9.08
C ASP A 111 14.03 -15.63 8.98
N PRO A 112 14.48 -16.68 8.28
CA PRO A 112 13.64 -17.83 7.90
C PRO A 112 13.05 -18.60 9.10
N VAL A 113 13.69 -18.52 10.26
CA VAL A 113 13.27 -19.21 11.50
C VAL A 113 12.63 -18.25 12.51
N GLY A 114 12.64 -16.96 12.20
CA GLY A 114 12.17 -15.90 13.08
C GLY A 114 10.66 -15.67 12.99
N LYS A 115 10.19 -14.83 13.93
CA LYS A 115 8.86 -14.21 13.83
C LYS A 115 9.01 -12.85 13.19
N VAL A 116 7.97 -12.40 12.49
CA VAL A 116 7.90 -11.04 11.94
C VAL A 116 8.06 -10.00 13.06
N LYS A 117 8.99 -9.08 12.85
CA LYS A 117 9.28 -7.92 13.69
C LYS A 117 9.33 -6.68 12.79
N VAL A 118 8.84 -5.57 13.31
CA VAL A 118 8.95 -4.27 12.65
C VAL A 118 9.67 -3.31 13.59
N PHE A 119 10.76 -2.74 13.10
CA PHE A 119 11.57 -1.74 13.76
C PHE A 119 11.31 -0.38 13.13
N GLY A 120 11.24 0.64 13.96
CA GLY A 120 10.95 2.01 13.54
C GLY A 120 10.14 2.74 14.60
N THR A 121 10.00 4.05 14.41
CA THR A 121 9.23 4.90 15.32
C THR A 121 7.75 4.83 14.95
N GLN A 122 6.88 4.59 15.93
CA GLN A 122 5.42 4.66 15.74
C GLN A 122 4.90 6.04 16.14
N GLN A 123 4.13 6.68 15.26
CA GLN A 123 3.49 7.97 15.52
C GLN A 123 2.16 8.07 14.76
N TYR A 124 1.43 9.18 14.96
CA TYR A 124 0.16 9.48 14.30
C TYR A 124 -0.93 8.44 14.60
N GLU A 125 -2.00 8.43 13.78
CA GLU A 125 -3.10 7.49 13.95
C GLU A 125 -2.67 6.04 13.70
N PHE A 126 -3.30 5.10 14.42
CA PHE A 126 -3.08 3.66 14.31
C PHE A 126 -1.66 3.16 14.65
N ASP A 127 -0.90 3.95 15.42
CA ASP A 127 0.50 3.68 15.76
C ASP A 127 1.33 3.36 14.51
N ALA A 128 1.14 4.16 13.45
CA ALA A 128 1.76 3.95 12.16
C ALA A 128 3.28 4.09 12.25
N TYR A 129 4.01 3.18 11.61
CA TYR A 129 5.46 3.29 11.47
C TYR A 129 5.82 4.45 10.54
N VAL A 130 6.69 5.33 11.03
CA VAL A 130 7.14 6.53 10.31
C VAL A 130 8.62 6.40 9.99
N MET A 131 8.96 6.61 8.72
CA MET A 131 10.34 6.70 8.27
C MET A 131 10.91 8.10 8.52
N SER A 132 12.15 8.15 9.00
CA SER A 132 12.98 9.36 9.02
C SER A 132 14.45 8.97 8.90
N ASP A 133 15.32 9.92 8.54
CA ASP A 133 16.76 9.66 8.39
C ASP A 133 17.40 9.08 9.66
N SER A 134 16.89 9.45 10.85
CA SER A 134 17.37 8.96 12.15
C SER A 134 16.69 7.68 12.61
N SER A 135 15.58 7.29 11.99
CA SER A 135 14.78 6.11 12.33
C SER A 135 14.22 5.49 11.05
N PRO A 136 15.02 4.72 10.30
CA PRO A 136 14.52 3.94 9.18
C PRO A 136 13.49 2.91 9.65
N VAL A 137 12.63 2.47 8.73
CA VAL A 137 11.70 1.37 8.98
C VAL A 137 12.32 0.09 8.45
N GLU A 138 12.36 -0.94 9.30
CA GLU A 138 12.84 -2.27 8.94
C GLU A 138 11.81 -3.33 9.31
N ILE A 139 11.60 -4.29 8.41
CA ILE A 139 10.78 -5.47 8.63
C ILE A 139 11.70 -6.68 8.56
N VAL A 140 11.73 -7.48 9.61
CA VAL A 140 12.50 -8.72 9.69
C VAL A 140 11.56 -9.88 9.91
N GLY A 141 11.72 -10.97 9.18
CA GLY A 141 10.88 -12.16 9.34
C GLY A 141 11.08 -13.17 8.23
N PRO A 142 10.25 -14.22 8.15
CA PRO A 142 10.36 -15.27 7.15
C PRO A 142 9.87 -14.77 5.78
N PHE A 143 10.57 -13.78 5.22
CA PHE A 143 10.37 -13.19 3.91
C PHE A 143 11.54 -13.53 3.00
N LEU A 144 11.39 -13.29 1.70
CA LEU A 144 12.48 -13.43 0.73
C LEU A 144 13.10 -14.83 0.72
N ILE A 145 12.29 -15.86 1.02
CA ILE A 145 12.71 -17.25 0.91
C ILE A 145 12.58 -17.63 -0.57
N PRO A 146 13.65 -18.16 -1.21
CA PRO A 146 13.58 -18.58 -2.60
C PRO A 146 12.45 -19.58 -2.84
N GLU A 147 11.78 -19.47 -3.99
CA GLU A 147 10.66 -20.33 -4.41
C GLU A 147 9.36 -20.20 -3.59
N GLU A 148 9.36 -19.40 -2.52
CA GLU A 148 8.15 -19.09 -1.74
C GLU A 148 7.42 -17.87 -2.32
N GLU A 149 6.09 -17.93 -2.29
CA GLU A 149 5.23 -16.83 -2.73
C GLU A 149 4.70 -16.03 -1.54
N TYR A 150 4.67 -14.70 -1.72
CA TYR A 150 4.16 -13.76 -0.73
C TYR A 150 3.17 -12.82 -1.40
N THR A 151 2.03 -12.62 -0.77
CA THR A 151 1.06 -11.63 -1.20
C THR A 151 1.21 -10.38 -0.36
N ILE A 152 1.59 -9.26 -0.98
CA ILE A 152 1.71 -7.96 -0.31
C ILE A 152 0.55 -7.09 -0.75
N LYS A 153 -0.26 -6.66 0.23
CA LYS A 153 -1.41 -5.80 0.03
C LYS A 153 -1.21 -4.45 0.68
N ILE A 154 -1.31 -3.37 -0.09
CA ILE A 154 -1.25 -1.99 0.42
C ILE A 154 -2.62 -1.36 0.25
N LYS A 155 -3.22 -0.90 1.34
CA LYS A 155 -4.51 -0.21 1.34
C LYS A 155 -4.37 1.21 1.88
N LEU A 156 -4.65 2.20 1.04
CA LEU A 156 -4.69 3.59 1.49
C LEU A 156 -5.77 3.81 2.55
N LYS A 157 -5.44 4.64 3.54
CA LYS A 157 -6.38 5.18 4.52
C LYS A 157 -6.50 6.67 4.24
N THR A 158 -7.52 7.02 3.48
CA THR A 158 -7.98 8.39 3.20
C THR A 158 -9.14 8.75 4.10
#